data_AF-A0A1Y0H453-F1
#
_entry.id   AF-A0A1Y0H453-F1
#
_cell.length_a   1.000
_cell.length_b   1.000
_cell.length_c   1.000
_cell.angle_alpha   90.00
_cell.angle_beta   90.00
_cell.angle_gamma   90.00
#
_symmetry.space_group_name_H-M   'P 1'
#
loop_
_entity.id
_entity.type
_entity.pdbx_description
1 polymer ?
#
loop_
_entity_poly.entity_id
_entity_poly.type
_entity_poly.pdbx_seq_one_letter_code
_entity_poly.pdbx_strand_id
1 'polypeptide(L)'
;MGLNWAFTQSSSILGWEVGIARSNFRGGDLVDWIEMPELPEVERVRKIFDRVLTGKVIAEVEVVPDEIVLKGVDPEAFLSQLSGATVTGTGRKGKYWWLELGDRGCMFGHLGMAGWVREVGMDTVRIREQGNAPLDDEAGRPRFLKLRLRADDGREVVMTDGRRLARLWQGSSAASDEKVTALGRDSYTDLASVDELFTMLKKRKAPMKAILLDQRAFCGVGNWIADEVLYHAGIAPKRLGSSLSLGEVKVLREKLWWILDVAVQADADKDKLPQDWLFHSRWGGGKGRSFSMGSS
;
A
#
# COMPACT_ATOMS: atom_id res chain seq x y z
N MET A 1 -3.42 36.89 -39.10
CA MET A 1 -4.50 37.19 -38.14
C MET A 1 -4.40 36.13 -37.05
N GLY A 2 -3.55 36.25 -36.03
CA GLY A 2 -3.62 37.24 -34.96
C GLY A 2 -4.26 36.57 -33.73
N LEU A 3 -3.57 35.61 -33.10
CA LEU A 3 -4.00 34.99 -31.84
C LEU A 3 -3.32 35.73 -30.68
N ASN A 4 -4.14 36.43 -29.90
CA ASN A 4 -3.73 37.18 -28.72
C ASN A 4 -3.26 36.23 -27.61
N TRP A 5 -2.05 36.49 -27.11
CA TRP A 5 -1.54 35.94 -25.86
C TRP A 5 -1.95 36.88 -24.72
N ALA A 6 -2.71 36.37 -23.75
CA ALA A 6 -2.91 37.04 -22.47
C ALA A 6 -1.97 36.38 -21.44
N PHE A 7 -0.85 37.06 -21.15
CA PHE A 7 -0.02 36.78 -19.98
C PHE A 7 -0.69 37.40 -18.76
N THR A 8 -1.04 36.60 -17.76
CA THR A 8 -1.22 37.07 -16.39
C THR A 8 -0.02 36.61 -15.56
N GLN A 9 0.85 37.56 -15.21
CA GLN A 9 1.89 37.36 -14.21
C GLN A 9 1.24 37.04 -12.86
N SER A 10 1.71 35.99 -12.20
CA SER A 10 1.56 35.81 -10.76
C SER A 10 2.87 35.27 -10.20
N SER A 11 3.37 35.98 -9.22
CA SER A 11 4.70 35.91 -8.59
C SER A 11 5.07 34.54 -8.03
N SER A 12 6.33 34.18 -8.26
CA SER A 12 7.00 32.95 -7.88
C SER A 12 7.28 32.84 -6.38
N ILE A 13 6.92 31.71 -5.77
CA ILE A 13 7.55 31.18 -4.56
C ILE A 13 7.87 29.70 -4.80
N LEU A 14 9.16 29.37 -4.77
CA LEU A 14 9.74 28.02 -4.65
C LEU A 14 9.23 26.93 -5.60
N GLY A 15 9.18 27.13 -6.92
CA GLY A 15 9.26 26.04 -7.91
C GLY A 15 8.23 24.87 -7.83
N TRP A 16 7.21 24.97 -6.99
CA TRP A 16 6.08 24.05 -6.92
C TRP A 16 5.06 24.44 -7.99
N GLU A 17 5.46 24.39 -9.26
CA GLU A 17 4.47 24.27 -10.32
C GLU A 17 3.90 22.85 -10.23
N VAL A 18 2.68 22.78 -9.69
CA VAL A 18 1.81 21.62 -9.75
C VAL A 18 1.51 21.36 -11.23
N GLY A 19 2.43 20.66 -11.88
CA GLY A 19 2.23 20.11 -13.21
C GLY A 19 1.17 19.03 -13.12
N ILE A 20 -0.09 19.46 -13.17
CA ILE A 20 -1.21 18.60 -13.53
C ILE A 20 -0.88 18.11 -14.94
N ALA A 21 -0.52 16.83 -15.08
CA ALA A 21 -0.66 16.17 -16.36
C ALA A 21 -2.17 16.15 -16.67
N ARG A 22 -2.65 17.22 -17.33
CA ARG A 22 -4.00 17.29 -17.88
C ARG A 22 -4.03 16.28 -19.03
N SER A 23 -4.39 15.04 -18.73
CA SER A 23 -4.98 14.18 -19.75
C SER A 23 -6.31 14.83 -20.14
N ASN A 24 -6.44 15.20 -21.42
CA ASN A 24 -7.68 15.71 -21.98
C ASN A 24 -8.74 14.60 -21.97
N PHE A 25 -9.46 14.44 -20.86
CA PHE A 25 -10.70 13.68 -20.80
C PHE A 25 -11.85 14.63 -20.47
N ARG A 26 -12.78 14.74 -21.41
CA ARG A 26 -14.00 15.54 -21.28
C ARG A 26 -15.03 14.76 -20.46
N GLY A 27 -15.49 15.36 -19.36
CA GLY A 27 -16.83 15.21 -18.80
C GLY A 27 -17.16 13.90 -18.07
N GLY A 28 -17.56 14.04 -16.80
CA GLY A 28 -18.17 12.98 -15.99
C GLY A 28 -17.21 12.32 -15.02
N ASP A 29 -17.48 12.54 -13.73
CA ASP A 29 -16.87 11.88 -12.57
C ASP A 29 -15.38 12.14 -12.32
N LEU A 30 -15.11 13.07 -11.40
CA LEU A 30 -13.87 13.15 -10.64
C LEU A 30 -13.69 11.81 -9.90
N VAL A 31 -13.03 10.86 -10.56
CA VAL A 31 -12.70 9.56 -9.99
C VAL A 31 -11.87 9.79 -8.73
N ASP A 32 -12.37 9.33 -7.58
CA ASP A 32 -11.65 9.21 -6.32
C ASP A 32 -10.26 8.59 -6.55
N TRP A 33 -9.22 9.42 -6.54
CA TRP A 33 -7.81 9.00 -6.66
C TRP A 33 -7.17 8.81 -5.28
N ILE A 34 -7.76 7.97 -4.42
CA ILE A 34 -7.32 7.69 -3.03
C ILE A 34 -7.85 6.27 -2.69
N GLU A 35 -7.14 5.23 -2.24
CA GLU A 35 -5.78 4.93 -1.77
C GLU A 35 -5.43 3.53 -2.31
N MET A 36 -4.19 3.29 -2.75
CA MET A 36 -3.71 1.94 -3.02
C MET A 36 -3.09 1.43 -1.71
N PRO A 37 -3.41 0.21 -1.21
CA PRO A 37 -2.69 -0.36 -0.08
C PRO A 37 -1.17 -0.30 -0.28
N GLU A 38 -0.48 0.37 0.62
CA GLU A 38 0.97 0.49 0.66
C GLU A 38 1.52 -0.38 1.80
N LEU A 39 2.77 -0.16 2.22
CA LEU A 39 3.39 -0.98 3.26
C LEU A 39 2.58 -1.03 4.58
N PRO A 40 2.14 0.11 5.16
CA PRO A 40 1.44 0.10 6.45
C PRO A 40 0.14 -0.70 6.41
N GLU A 41 -0.63 -0.55 5.34
CA GLU A 41 -1.90 -1.25 5.13
C GLU A 41 -1.67 -2.76 5.03
N VAL A 42 -0.63 -3.19 4.33
CA VAL A 42 -0.29 -4.61 4.20
C VAL A 42 0.29 -5.16 5.51
N GLU A 43 1.02 -4.36 6.28
CA GLU A 43 1.48 -4.74 7.62
C GLU A 43 0.29 -4.95 8.57
N ARG A 44 -0.74 -4.10 8.50
CA ARG A 44 -2.00 -4.33 9.23
C ARG A 44 -2.65 -5.66 8.83
N VAL A 45 -2.71 -5.97 7.53
CA VAL A 45 -3.23 -7.25 7.04
C VAL A 45 -2.42 -8.43 7.60
N ARG A 46 -1.09 -8.34 7.60
CA ARG A 46 -0.22 -9.35 8.22
C ARG A 46 -0.56 -9.52 9.71
N LYS A 47 -0.68 -8.43 10.48
CA LYS A 47 -1.06 -8.48 11.91
C LYS A 47 -2.43 -9.13 12.14
N ILE A 48 -3.42 -8.87 11.27
CA ILE A 48 -4.75 -9.50 11.36
C ILE A 48 -4.63 -11.01 11.15
N PHE A 49 -3.94 -11.44 10.09
CA PHE A 49 -3.72 -12.86 9.84
C PHE A 49 -2.95 -13.52 10.97
N ASP A 50 -1.93 -12.85 11.50
CA ASP A 50 -1.10 -13.37 12.58
C ASP A 50 -1.93 -13.63 13.84
N ARG A 51 -2.71 -12.62 14.26
CA ARG A 51 -3.61 -12.72 15.42
C ARG A 51 -4.67 -13.81 15.26
N VAL A 52 -5.22 -13.97 14.06
CA VAL A 52 -6.38 -14.85 13.82
C VAL A 52 -5.98 -16.27 13.45
N LEU A 53 -4.84 -16.49 12.79
CA LEU A 53 -4.51 -17.79 12.21
C LEU A 53 -3.24 -18.43 12.78
N THR A 54 -2.22 -17.66 13.19
CA THR A 54 -0.93 -18.23 13.61
C THR A 54 -1.11 -19.20 14.79
N GLY A 55 -0.54 -20.40 14.66
CA GLY A 55 -0.62 -21.49 15.62
C GLY A 55 -1.91 -22.33 15.55
N LYS A 56 -2.80 -22.06 14.59
CA LYS A 56 -4.12 -22.70 14.49
C LYS A 56 -4.33 -23.46 13.20
N VAL A 57 -5.28 -24.39 13.22
CA VAL A 57 -5.75 -25.09 12.04
C VAL A 57 -6.81 -24.26 11.31
N ILE A 58 -6.69 -24.17 9.99
CA ILE A 58 -7.74 -23.62 9.13
C ILE A 58 -8.84 -24.69 8.98
N ALA A 59 -9.90 -24.54 9.77
CA ALA A 59 -11.02 -25.47 9.85
C ALA A 59 -11.99 -25.36 8.67
N GLU A 60 -12.24 -24.14 8.19
CA GLU A 60 -13.09 -23.90 7.02
C GLU A 60 -12.43 -22.92 6.04
N VAL A 61 -12.58 -23.19 4.75
CA VAL A 61 -12.03 -22.37 3.66
C VAL A 61 -13.12 -22.14 2.62
N GLU A 62 -13.32 -20.88 2.24
CA GLU A 62 -14.11 -20.50 1.07
C GLU A 62 -13.22 -19.69 0.12
N VAL A 63 -13.01 -20.20 -1.09
CA VAL A 63 -12.30 -19.49 -2.15
C VAL A 63 -13.31 -19.20 -3.24
N VAL A 64 -13.51 -17.93 -3.58
CA VAL A 64 -14.40 -17.56 -4.69
C VAL A 64 -13.60 -17.67 -5.99
N PRO A 65 -13.99 -18.53 -6.94
CA PRO A 65 -13.28 -18.66 -8.22
C PRO A 65 -13.30 -17.33 -8.97
N ASP A 66 -12.13 -16.72 -9.14
CA ASP A 66 -11.95 -15.50 -9.90
C ASP A 66 -10.65 -15.59 -10.70
N GLU A 67 -10.77 -15.73 -12.02
CA GLU A 67 -9.65 -15.93 -12.96
C GLU A 67 -8.57 -14.85 -12.92
N ILE A 68 -8.90 -13.65 -12.42
CA ILE A 68 -7.96 -12.53 -12.32
C ILE A 68 -7.22 -12.60 -10.99
N VAL A 69 -7.94 -12.88 -9.89
CA VAL A 69 -7.34 -12.98 -8.55
C VAL A 69 -6.50 -14.25 -8.41
N LEU A 70 -6.97 -15.37 -8.97
CA LEU A 70 -6.30 -16.67 -8.99
C LEU A 70 -5.60 -16.93 -10.33
N LYS A 71 -5.12 -15.89 -11.01
CA LYS A 71 -4.50 -16.03 -12.33
C LYS A 71 -3.33 -17.03 -12.29
N GLY A 72 -3.46 -18.12 -13.03
CA GLY A 72 -2.44 -19.18 -13.12
C GLY A 72 -2.41 -20.11 -11.90
N VAL A 73 -3.47 -20.12 -11.09
CA VAL A 73 -3.62 -20.95 -9.91
C VAL A 73 -4.83 -21.85 -10.11
N ASP A 74 -4.66 -23.15 -9.85
CA ASP A 74 -5.78 -24.08 -9.80
C ASP A 74 -6.57 -23.87 -8.48
N PRO A 75 -7.85 -23.47 -8.53
CA PRO A 75 -8.66 -23.23 -7.34
C PRO A 75 -8.81 -24.46 -6.45
N GLU A 76 -8.86 -25.68 -7.02
CA GLU A 76 -9.02 -26.90 -6.23
C GLU A 76 -7.73 -27.23 -5.46
N ALA A 77 -6.58 -27.16 -6.12
CA ALA A 77 -5.29 -27.26 -5.45
C ALA A 77 -5.12 -26.17 -4.38
N PHE A 78 -5.60 -24.94 -4.62
CA PHE A 78 -5.53 -23.81 -3.68
C PHE A 78 -6.37 -24.07 -2.43
N LEU A 79 -7.59 -24.56 -2.62
CA LEU A 79 -8.46 -24.98 -1.52
C LEU A 79 -7.84 -26.13 -0.72
N SER A 80 -7.28 -27.12 -1.41
CA SER A 80 -6.67 -28.31 -0.79
C SER A 80 -5.43 -27.97 0.05
N GLN A 81 -4.59 -27.04 -0.43
CA GLN A 81 -3.42 -26.56 0.32
C GLN A 81 -3.83 -25.95 1.67
N LEU A 82 -4.90 -25.15 1.68
CA LEU A 82 -5.37 -24.40 2.85
C LEU A 82 -6.20 -25.25 3.82
N SER A 83 -7.02 -26.16 3.30
CA SER A 83 -7.97 -26.92 4.13
C SER A 83 -7.24 -27.83 5.12
N GLY A 84 -7.48 -27.61 6.42
CA GLY A 84 -6.82 -28.34 7.50
C GLY A 84 -5.34 -27.99 7.70
N ALA A 85 -4.81 -26.96 7.03
CA ALA A 85 -3.44 -26.53 7.23
C ALA A 85 -3.30 -25.82 8.59
N THR A 86 -2.18 -26.05 9.28
CA THR A 86 -1.78 -25.23 10.43
C THR A 86 -1.01 -24.03 9.92
N VAL A 87 -1.43 -22.82 10.28
CA VAL A 87 -0.65 -21.61 9.95
C VAL A 87 0.50 -21.49 10.95
N THR A 88 1.72 -21.70 10.50
CA THR A 88 2.92 -21.67 11.35
C THR A 88 3.49 -20.27 11.53
N GLY A 89 3.14 -19.34 10.64
CA GLY A 89 3.63 -17.98 10.65
C GLY A 89 2.99 -17.11 9.59
N THR A 90 3.31 -15.83 9.65
CA THR A 90 2.89 -14.84 8.65
C THR A 90 4.06 -13.95 8.28
N GLY A 91 4.06 -13.43 7.05
CA GLY A 91 5.10 -12.51 6.64
C GLY A 91 4.63 -11.47 5.65
N ARG A 92 5.49 -10.46 5.46
CA ARG A 92 5.29 -9.34 4.57
C ARG A 92 6.62 -8.88 4.00
N LYS A 93 6.62 -8.50 2.72
CA LYS A 93 7.71 -7.74 2.09
C LYS A 93 7.12 -6.74 1.10
N GLY A 94 7.41 -5.46 1.31
CA GLY A 94 6.71 -4.35 0.66
C GLY A 94 5.20 -4.49 0.77
N LYS A 95 4.54 -4.59 -0.39
CA LYS A 95 3.08 -4.68 -0.56
C LYS A 95 2.57 -6.13 -0.75
N TYR A 96 3.43 -7.10 -0.49
CA TYR A 96 3.15 -8.52 -0.55
C TYR A 96 3.04 -9.07 0.88
N TRP A 97 2.15 -10.04 1.07
CA TRP A 97 1.97 -10.75 2.32
C TRP A 97 1.86 -12.26 2.06
N TRP A 98 2.11 -13.08 3.08
CA TRP A 98 1.91 -14.52 3.00
C TRP A 98 1.56 -15.15 4.34
N LEU A 99 0.95 -16.34 4.26
CA LEU A 99 0.76 -17.29 5.34
C LEU A 99 1.72 -18.46 5.13
N GLU A 100 2.42 -18.86 6.18
CA GLU A 100 3.25 -20.06 6.20
C GLU A 100 2.40 -21.23 6.69
N LEU A 101 2.41 -22.34 5.95
CA LEU A 101 1.52 -23.49 6.15
C LEU A 101 2.33 -24.77 6.50
N GLY A 102 3.49 -24.59 7.16
CA GLY A 102 4.44 -25.66 7.43
C GLY A 102 4.89 -26.37 6.15
N ASP A 103 4.84 -27.70 6.14
CA ASP A 103 5.27 -28.55 5.02
C ASP A 103 4.40 -28.39 3.77
N ARG A 104 3.26 -27.69 3.86
CA ARG A 104 2.37 -27.38 2.73
C ARG A 104 2.81 -26.14 1.95
N GLY A 105 3.88 -25.47 2.38
CA GLY A 105 4.45 -24.29 1.74
C GLY A 105 3.80 -22.99 2.23
N CYS A 106 3.55 -22.06 1.31
CA CYS A 106 3.03 -20.73 1.61
C CYS A 106 1.85 -20.39 0.70
N MET A 107 0.90 -19.64 1.27
CA MET A 107 -0.11 -18.91 0.52
C MET A 107 0.30 -17.43 0.48
N PHE A 108 0.41 -16.86 -0.72
CA PHE A 108 0.80 -15.48 -0.92
C PHE A 108 -0.38 -14.62 -1.37
N GLY A 109 -0.28 -13.33 -1.11
CA GLY A 109 -1.23 -12.36 -1.63
C GLY A 109 -0.66 -10.96 -1.87
N HIS A 110 -1.38 -10.24 -2.73
CA HIS A 110 -1.18 -8.81 -3.00
C HIS A 110 -2.56 -8.17 -3.10
N LEU A 111 -2.80 -7.07 -2.38
CA LEU A 111 -4.14 -6.47 -2.27
C LEU A 111 -4.58 -5.70 -3.53
N GLY A 112 -3.66 -5.40 -4.43
CA GLY A 112 -3.96 -4.55 -5.59
C GLY A 112 -4.29 -3.13 -5.09
N MET A 113 -5.34 -2.52 -5.64
CA MET A 113 -5.78 -1.18 -5.22
C MET A 113 -7.01 -1.18 -4.30
N ALA A 114 -7.80 -2.24 -4.28
CA ALA A 114 -9.07 -2.28 -3.52
C ALA A 114 -9.25 -3.54 -2.68
N GLY A 115 -8.24 -4.42 -2.67
CA GLY A 115 -8.20 -5.56 -1.78
C GLY A 115 -8.11 -5.10 -0.33
N TRP A 116 -8.84 -5.79 0.51
CA TRP A 116 -8.95 -5.50 1.93
C TRP A 116 -9.12 -6.81 2.70
N VAL A 117 -8.58 -6.87 3.93
CA VAL A 117 -8.75 -8.00 4.85
C VAL A 117 -9.31 -7.52 6.18
N ARG A 118 -10.29 -8.24 6.73
CA ARG A 118 -10.82 -8.01 8.08
C ARG A 118 -11.03 -9.31 8.84
N GLU A 119 -10.97 -9.20 10.16
CA GLU A 119 -11.56 -10.19 11.07
C GLU A 119 -13.08 -9.99 11.11
N VAL A 120 -13.84 -11.08 11.11
CA VAL A 120 -15.30 -11.04 11.20
C VAL A 120 -15.73 -10.89 12.65
N GLY A 121 -16.75 -10.05 12.91
CA GLY A 121 -17.25 -9.79 14.26
C GLY A 121 -16.44 -8.77 15.07
N MET A 122 -15.39 -8.19 14.50
CA MET A 122 -14.66 -7.06 15.10
C MET A 122 -14.91 -5.77 14.33
N ASP A 123 -15.00 -4.66 15.07
CA ASP A 123 -14.96 -3.33 14.49
C ASP A 123 -13.64 -3.14 13.71
N THR A 124 -13.74 -2.60 12.50
CA THR A 124 -12.56 -2.43 11.64
C THR A 124 -12.63 -1.13 10.86
N VAL A 125 -11.54 -0.36 10.91
CA VAL A 125 -11.38 0.87 10.13
C VAL A 125 -11.03 0.51 8.70
N ARG A 126 -11.86 0.83 7.71
CA ARG A 126 -11.59 0.53 6.29
C ARG A 126 -10.34 1.30 5.80
N ILE A 127 -9.53 0.66 4.93
CA ILE A 127 -8.42 1.31 4.16
C ILE A 127 -9.05 2.32 3.18
N ARG A 128 -10.33 2.13 2.80
CA ARG A 128 -11.04 3.05 1.91
C ARG A 128 -12.35 3.51 2.53
N GLU A 129 -12.66 4.78 2.40
CA GLU A 129 -14.04 5.27 2.48
C GLU A 129 -14.84 4.70 1.31
N GLN A 130 -15.39 3.49 1.44
CA GLN A 130 -16.49 3.04 0.58
C GLN A 130 -17.82 3.73 1.00
N GLY A 131 -17.75 4.98 1.46
CA GLY A 131 -18.83 5.68 2.14
C GLY A 131 -19.51 4.82 3.21
N ASN A 132 -20.81 5.04 3.37
CA ASN A 132 -21.69 4.27 4.27
C ASN A 132 -22.19 2.95 3.65
N ALA A 133 -21.61 2.48 2.54
CA ALA A 133 -22.03 1.21 1.94
C ALA A 133 -21.81 0.07 2.95
N PRO A 134 -22.74 -0.88 3.14
CA PRO A 134 -22.56 -2.02 4.04
C PRO A 134 -21.33 -2.88 3.69
N LEU A 135 -20.68 -3.45 4.71
CA LEU A 135 -19.59 -4.42 4.55
C LEU A 135 -20.10 -5.76 4.01
N ASP A 136 -21.29 -6.14 4.46
CA ASP A 136 -21.95 -7.40 4.14
C ASP A 136 -23.20 -7.12 3.30
N ASP A 137 -23.62 -8.11 2.51
CA ASP A 137 -24.89 -8.06 1.78
C ASP A 137 -26.08 -8.32 2.70
N GLU A 138 -27.29 -8.28 2.16
CA GLU A 138 -28.53 -8.49 2.92
C GLU A 138 -28.61 -9.87 3.58
N ALA A 139 -27.83 -10.85 3.08
CA ALA A 139 -27.73 -12.20 3.65
C ALA A 139 -26.59 -12.31 4.69
N GLY A 140 -25.90 -11.22 5.01
CA GLY A 140 -24.78 -11.19 5.94
C GLY A 140 -23.47 -11.75 5.36
N ARG A 141 -23.37 -11.91 4.04
CA ARG A 141 -22.13 -12.38 3.39
C ARG A 141 -21.23 -11.19 3.05
N PRO A 142 -19.90 -11.30 3.22
CA PRO A 142 -18.98 -10.24 2.83
C PRO A 142 -19.11 -9.87 1.36
N ARG A 143 -19.36 -8.59 1.08
CA ARG A 143 -19.45 -8.11 -0.29
C ARG A 143 -18.09 -8.22 -0.97
N PHE A 144 -18.09 -8.65 -2.23
CA PHE A 144 -16.86 -8.84 -3.03
C PHE A 144 -15.86 -9.84 -2.44
N LEU A 145 -16.35 -10.82 -1.66
CA LEU A 145 -15.54 -11.89 -1.09
C LEU A 145 -14.65 -12.57 -2.15
N LYS A 146 -13.40 -12.81 -1.79
CA LYS A 146 -12.42 -13.59 -2.56
C LYS A 146 -11.91 -14.79 -1.77
N LEU A 147 -11.70 -14.61 -0.48
CA LEU A 147 -11.21 -15.64 0.43
C LEU A 147 -11.86 -15.49 1.80
N ARG A 148 -12.29 -16.59 2.40
CA ARG A 148 -12.64 -16.70 3.82
C ARG A 148 -11.82 -17.84 4.42
N LEU A 149 -11.21 -17.58 5.56
CA LEU A 149 -10.50 -18.58 6.36
C LEU A 149 -11.06 -18.54 7.78
N ARG A 150 -11.56 -19.67 8.27
CA ARG A 150 -11.99 -19.83 9.66
C ARG A 150 -11.01 -20.75 10.38
N ALA A 151 -10.53 -20.29 11.53
CA ALA A 151 -9.71 -21.08 12.43
C ALA A 151 -10.55 -22.06 13.26
N ASP A 152 -9.91 -23.10 13.78
CA ASP A 152 -10.48 -24.09 14.70
C ASP A 152 -11.05 -23.49 16.01
N ASP A 153 -10.58 -22.33 16.45
CA ASP A 153 -11.14 -21.56 17.58
C ASP A 153 -12.36 -20.69 17.21
N GLY A 154 -12.85 -20.81 15.97
CA GLY A 154 -14.04 -20.12 15.46
C GLY A 154 -13.79 -18.70 14.97
N ARG A 155 -12.58 -18.12 15.14
CA ARG A 155 -12.25 -16.81 14.58
C ARG A 155 -12.12 -16.89 13.06
N GLU A 156 -12.51 -15.83 12.38
CA GLU A 156 -12.61 -15.81 10.93
C GLU A 156 -12.03 -14.53 10.33
N VAL A 157 -11.30 -14.69 9.23
CA VAL A 157 -10.82 -13.57 8.40
C VAL A 157 -11.34 -13.69 6.98
N VAL A 158 -11.69 -12.55 6.40
CA VAL A 158 -12.18 -12.45 5.03
C VAL A 158 -11.35 -11.45 4.25
N MET A 159 -11.02 -11.81 3.01
CA MET A 159 -10.44 -10.94 2.02
C MET A 159 -11.48 -10.60 0.95
N THR A 160 -11.66 -9.32 0.69
CA THR A 160 -12.59 -8.79 -0.30
C THR A 160 -11.86 -7.94 -1.32
N ASP A 161 -12.27 -7.98 -2.59
CA ASP A 161 -11.73 -7.11 -3.62
C ASP A 161 -12.77 -6.84 -4.71
N GLY A 162 -13.39 -5.67 -4.64
CA GLY A 162 -14.43 -5.24 -5.58
C GLY A 162 -13.91 -4.86 -6.97
N ARG A 163 -12.59 -4.64 -7.14
CA ARG A 163 -12.00 -4.23 -8.42
C ARG A 163 -11.28 -5.36 -9.15
N ARG A 164 -11.17 -6.54 -8.55
CA ARG A 164 -10.47 -7.72 -9.11
C ARG A 164 -9.01 -7.40 -9.47
N LEU A 165 -8.34 -6.64 -8.63
CA LEU A 165 -6.93 -6.22 -8.77
C LEU A 165 -6.00 -6.96 -7.82
N ALA A 166 -6.55 -7.59 -6.79
CA ALA A 166 -5.79 -8.43 -5.89
C ALA A 166 -5.29 -9.69 -6.60
N ARG A 167 -4.26 -10.32 -6.03
CA ARG A 167 -3.71 -11.60 -6.49
C ARG A 167 -3.53 -12.52 -5.30
N LEU A 168 -3.82 -13.79 -5.50
CA LEU A 168 -3.58 -14.89 -4.56
C LEU A 168 -2.87 -16.02 -5.32
N TRP A 169 -1.84 -16.61 -4.72
CA TRP A 169 -1.13 -17.75 -5.30
C TRP A 169 -0.43 -18.60 -4.24
N GLN A 170 -0.01 -19.79 -4.63
CA GLN A 170 0.75 -20.71 -3.78
C GLN A 170 2.24 -20.65 -4.14
N GLY A 171 3.10 -20.99 -3.19
CA GLY A 171 4.50 -21.26 -3.44
C GLY A 171 5.12 -22.07 -2.30
N SER A 172 6.36 -22.50 -2.45
CA SER A 172 7.04 -23.32 -1.44
C SER A 172 7.51 -22.52 -0.23
N SER A 173 8.13 -21.35 -0.45
CA SER A 173 8.61 -20.47 0.62
C SER A 173 8.77 -19.03 0.11
N ALA A 174 8.74 -18.06 1.02
CA ALA A 174 8.99 -16.65 0.66
C ALA A 174 10.41 -16.43 0.10
N ALA A 175 11.38 -17.25 0.51
CA ALA A 175 12.76 -17.17 0.04
C ALA A 175 12.95 -17.64 -1.42
N SER A 176 12.00 -18.41 -1.95
CA SER A 176 12.05 -18.96 -3.32
C SER A 176 10.95 -18.42 -4.23
N ASP A 177 10.00 -17.62 -3.73
CA ASP A 177 8.95 -17.02 -4.55
C ASP A 177 9.53 -15.91 -5.45
N GLU A 178 9.36 -16.04 -6.77
CA GLU A 178 9.92 -15.11 -7.76
C GLU A 178 9.43 -13.67 -7.57
N LYS A 179 8.18 -13.47 -7.14
CA LYS A 179 7.61 -12.12 -6.97
C LYS A 179 8.19 -11.45 -5.74
N VAL A 180 8.38 -12.19 -4.64
CA VAL A 180 8.97 -11.69 -3.39
C VAL A 180 10.48 -11.48 -3.51
N THR A 181 11.18 -12.38 -4.19
CA THR A 181 12.64 -12.30 -4.40
C THR A 181 13.05 -11.23 -5.40
N ALA A 182 12.18 -10.88 -6.37
CA ALA A 182 12.41 -9.77 -7.29
C ALA A 182 12.34 -8.38 -6.63
N LEU A 183 11.81 -8.28 -5.40
CA LEU A 183 11.72 -7.03 -4.64
C LEU A 183 13.07 -6.66 -4.01
N GLY A 184 13.31 -5.34 -3.91
CA GLY A 184 14.44 -4.80 -3.17
C GLY A 184 14.33 -5.04 -1.66
N ARG A 185 15.23 -4.41 -0.90
CA ARG A 185 15.17 -4.41 0.56
C ARG A 185 13.88 -3.75 1.05
N ASP A 186 13.32 -4.26 2.13
CA ASP A 186 12.07 -3.75 2.69
C ASP A 186 12.28 -2.36 3.32
N SER A 187 11.46 -1.38 2.95
CA SER A 187 11.68 0.01 3.39
C SER A 187 11.42 0.23 4.88
N TYR A 188 10.78 -0.72 5.57
CA TYR A 188 10.49 -0.60 7.00
C TYR A 188 11.41 -1.49 7.84
N THR A 189 11.49 -2.78 7.54
CA THR A 189 12.20 -3.76 8.38
C THR A 189 13.66 -3.98 7.99
N ASP A 190 14.08 -3.57 6.79
CA ASP A 190 15.43 -3.78 6.27
C ASP A 190 15.94 -2.57 5.47
N LEU A 191 15.66 -1.36 5.98
CA LEU A 191 15.98 -0.13 5.25
C LEU A 191 17.49 0.06 5.08
N ALA A 192 17.93 0.11 3.82
CA ALA A 192 19.32 0.33 3.42
C ALA A 192 19.96 1.53 4.14
N SER A 193 21.25 1.42 4.44
CA SER A 193 22.03 2.48 5.10
C SER A 193 22.12 3.74 4.24
N VAL A 194 22.53 4.85 4.86
CA VAL A 194 22.69 6.13 4.16
C VAL A 194 23.68 6.01 3.00
N ASP A 195 24.81 5.32 3.20
CA ASP A 195 25.85 5.18 2.17
C ASP A 195 25.41 4.28 1.01
N GLU A 196 24.67 3.20 1.30
CA GLU A 196 24.07 2.33 0.29
C GLU A 196 23.05 3.10 -0.56
N LEU A 197 22.15 3.85 0.09
CA LEU A 197 21.16 4.68 -0.60
C LEU A 197 21.83 5.78 -1.43
N PHE A 198 22.85 6.46 -0.88
CA PHE A 198 23.58 7.50 -1.58
C PHE A 198 24.25 6.94 -2.84
N THR A 199 24.95 5.81 -2.71
CA THR A 199 25.61 5.12 -3.82
C THR A 199 24.61 4.69 -4.89
N MET A 200 23.46 4.15 -4.48
CA MET A 200 22.37 3.78 -5.40
C MET A 200 21.83 5.01 -6.14
N LEU A 201 21.52 6.09 -5.42
CA LEU A 201 20.90 7.29 -5.99
C LEU A 201 21.83 8.03 -6.95
N LYS A 202 23.14 8.06 -6.68
CA LYS A 202 24.14 8.64 -7.59
C LYS A 202 24.12 8.02 -8.99
N LYS A 203 23.69 6.77 -9.13
CA LYS A 203 23.59 6.06 -10.42
C LYS A 203 22.26 6.30 -11.15
N ARG A 204 21.28 6.97 -10.54
CA ARG A 204 19.91 7.09 -11.07
C ARG A 204 19.59 8.53 -11.50
N LYS A 205 19.54 8.77 -12.82
CA LYS A 205 19.11 10.04 -13.43
C LYS A 205 17.59 10.10 -13.63
N ALA A 206 16.83 9.79 -12.58
CA ALA A 206 15.37 9.82 -12.60
C ALA A 206 14.82 10.75 -11.52
N PRO A 207 13.60 11.30 -11.68
CA PRO A 207 12.91 12.05 -10.62
C PRO A 207 12.81 11.26 -9.32
N MET A 208 13.04 11.91 -8.18
CA MET A 208 13.07 11.25 -6.88
C MET A 208 11.77 10.55 -6.54
N LYS A 209 10.61 11.14 -6.89
CA LYS A 209 9.31 10.45 -6.70
C LYS A 209 9.22 9.15 -7.50
N ALA A 210 9.71 9.13 -8.74
CA ALA A 210 9.70 7.92 -9.55
C ALA A 210 10.63 6.83 -8.95
N ILE A 211 11.76 7.23 -8.36
CA ILE A 211 12.66 6.30 -7.68
C ILE A 211 12.01 5.72 -6.41
N LEU A 212 11.33 6.55 -5.60
CA LEU A 212 10.61 6.08 -4.40
C LEU A 212 9.50 5.07 -4.73
N LEU A 213 8.90 5.15 -5.91
CA LEU A 213 7.87 4.21 -6.36
C LEU A 213 8.43 2.91 -6.93
N ASP A 214 9.73 2.83 -7.22
CA ASP A 214 10.38 1.63 -7.72
C ASP A 214 10.53 0.60 -6.58
N GLN A 215 9.79 -0.50 -6.67
CA GLN A 215 9.79 -1.56 -5.65
C GLN A 215 11.12 -2.32 -5.52
N ARG A 216 12.05 -2.15 -6.48
CA ARG A 216 13.43 -2.63 -6.36
C ARG A 216 14.33 -1.70 -5.55
N ALA A 217 13.97 -0.41 -5.44
CA ALA A 217 14.71 0.59 -4.70
C ALA A 217 14.12 0.83 -3.31
N PHE A 218 12.81 1.03 -3.24
CA PHE A 218 12.07 1.35 -2.02
C PHE A 218 10.81 0.47 -1.94
N CYS A 219 11.04 -0.80 -1.60
CA CYS A 219 9.99 -1.80 -1.52
C CYS A 219 8.94 -1.39 -0.49
N GLY A 220 7.66 -1.37 -0.89
CA GLY A 220 6.55 -1.00 -0.01
C GLY A 220 6.09 0.45 -0.13
N VAL A 221 6.93 1.34 -0.65
CA VAL A 221 6.56 2.75 -0.84
C VAL A 221 5.62 2.89 -2.05
N GLY A 222 4.51 3.59 -1.89
CA GLY A 222 3.61 4.01 -2.94
C GLY A 222 3.46 5.53 -2.99
N ASN A 223 2.32 5.99 -3.50
CA ASN A 223 2.16 7.39 -3.86
C ASN A 223 2.09 8.30 -2.64
N TRP A 224 1.28 7.95 -1.64
CA TRP A 224 1.06 8.85 -0.51
C TRP A 224 2.31 8.91 0.37
N ILE A 225 2.97 7.78 0.61
CA ILE A 225 4.23 7.71 1.37
C ILE A 225 5.32 8.48 0.62
N ALA A 226 5.45 8.30 -0.69
CA ALA A 226 6.46 9.04 -1.46
C ALA A 226 6.26 10.55 -1.37
N ASP A 227 5.02 11.02 -1.43
CA ASP A 227 4.72 12.45 -1.30
C ASP A 227 5.00 12.99 0.10
N GLU A 228 4.59 12.25 1.14
CA GLU A 228 4.84 12.63 2.54
C GLU A 228 6.35 12.69 2.80
N VAL A 229 7.11 11.69 2.35
CA VAL A 229 8.57 11.64 2.52
C VAL A 229 9.26 12.80 1.85
N LEU A 230 8.89 13.11 0.61
CA LEU A 230 9.48 14.22 -0.13
C LEU A 230 9.12 15.58 0.46
N TYR A 231 7.89 15.72 0.95
CA TYR A 231 7.43 16.93 1.63
C TYR A 231 8.23 17.17 2.92
N HIS A 232 8.29 16.18 3.82
CA HIS A 232 9.01 16.29 5.09
C HIS A 232 10.52 16.37 4.94
N ALA A 233 11.09 15.86 3.84
CA ALA A 233 12.50 15.98 3.53
C ALA A 233 12.86 17.30 2.79
N GLY A 234 11.86 18.09 2.38
CA GLY A 234 12.09 19.31 1.60
C GLY A 234 12.67 19.04 0.20
N ILE A 235 12.37 17.88 -0.41
CA ILE A 235 12.92 17.46 -1.70
C ILE A 235 11.82 17.55 -2.76
N ALA A 236 12.06 18.38 -3.80
CA ALA A 236 11.11 18.49 -4.90
C ALA A 236 10.92 17.13 -5.62
N PRO A 237 9.67 16.70 -5.93
CA PRO A 237 9.40 15.40 -6.56
C PRO A 237 10.12 15.16 -7.89
N LYS A 238 10.35 16.24 -8.64
CA LYS A 238 11.03 16.22 -9.95
C LYS A 238 12.56 16.26 -9.84
N ARG A 239 13.11 16.49 -8.65
CA ARG A 239 14.56 16.54 -8.44
C ARG A 239 15.19 15.20 -8.79
N LEU A 240 16.30 15.22 -9.54
CA LEU A 240 16.98 13.99 -9.93
C LEU A 240 17.62 13.33 -8.70
N GLY A 241 17.41 12.03 -8.52
CA GLY A 241 18.00 11.27 -7.41
C GLY A 241 19.53 11.41 -7.33
N SER A 242 20.21 11.42 -8.48
CA SER A 242 21.67 11.61 -8.55
C SER A 242 22.17 12.98 -8.08
N SER A 243 21.29 13.99 -8.02
CA SER A 243 21.61 15.35 -7.58
C SER A 243 21.56 15.55 -6.06
N LEU A 244 21.06 14.57 -5.30
CA LEU A 244 21.00 14.66 -3.85
C LEU A 244 22.41 14.58 -3.25
N SER A 245 22.68 15.42 -2.27
CA SER A 245 23.85 15.36 -1.40
C SER A 245 23.72 14.24 -0.36
N LEU A 246 24.82 13.87 0.29
CA LEU A 246 24.80 12.86 1.35
C LEU A 246 23.89 13.28 2.52
N GLY A 247 23.92 14.56 2.89
CA GLY A 247 23.05 15.10 3.94
C GLY A 247 21.57 15.00 3.58
N GLU A 248 21.19 15.28 2.33
CA GLU A 248 19.81 15.14 1.88
C GLU A 248 19.35 13.68 1.83
N VAL A 249 20.25 12.74 1.47
CA VAL A 249 19.93 11.30 1.52
C VAL A 249 19.73 10.84 2.98
N LYS A 250 20.52 11.35 3.92
CA LYS A 250 20.33 11.09 5.34
C LYS A 250 18.94 11.53 5.81
N VAL A 251 18.56 12.78 5.51
CA VAL A 251 17.23 13.32 5.86
C VAL A 251 16.11 12.53 5.18
N LEU A 252 16.24 12.22 3.88
CA LEU A 252 15.27 11.41 3.14
C LEU A 252 15.04 10.05 3.82
N ARG A 253 16.12 9.36 4.20
CA ARG A 253 16.06 8.06 4.87
C ARG A 253 15.37 8.15 6.24
N GLU A 254 15.75 9.16 7.04
CA GLU A 254 15.15 9.40 8.36
C GLU A 254 13.64 9.66 8.24
N LYS A 255 13.23 10.51 7.29
CA LYS A 255 11.80 10.79 7.06
C LYS A 255 11.03 9.60 6.50
N LEU A 256 11.63 8.82 5.60
CA LEU A 256 11.04 7.59 5.11
C LEU A 256 10.74 6.61 6.24
N TRP A 257 11.72 6.33 7.09
CA TRP A 257 11.53 5.41 8.20
C TRP A 257 10.49 5.95 9.19
N TRP A 258 10.58 7.24 9.56
CA TRP A 258 9.64 7.85 10.50
C TRP A 258 8.18 7.82 10.00
N ILE A 259 7.93 8.15 8.73
CA ILE A 259 6.58 8.12 8.15
C ILE A 259 6.02 6.70 8.15
N LEU A 260 6.83 5.72 7.74
CA LEU A 260 6.44 4.31 7.77
C LEU A 260 6.15 3.83 9.18
N ASP A 261 7.00 4.19 10.15
CA ASP A 261 6.82 3.79 11.54
C ASP A 261 5.55 4.38 12.14
N VAL A 262 5.33 5.69 11.99
CA VAL A 262 4.10 6.35 12.46
C VAL A 262 2.85 5.68 11.86
N ALA A 263 2.86 5.41 10.56
CA ALA A 263 1.71 4.79 9.90
C ALA A 263 1.49 3.32 10.31
N VAL A 264 2.55 2.56 10.56
CA VAL A 264 2.46 1.19 11.07
C VAL A 264 1.99 1.14 12.52
N GLN A 265 2.44 2.08 13.36
CA GLN A 265 1.98 2.22 14.75
C GLN A 265 0.52 2.67 14.82
N ALA A 266 0.06 3.45 13.85
CA ALA A 266 -1.34 3.81 13.67
C ALA A 266 -2.19 2.66 13.11
N ASP A 267 -1.64 1.47 12.81
CA ASP A 267 -2.33 0.37 12.11
C ASP A 267 -2.99 0.82 10.79
N ALA A 268 -2.30 1.71 10.06
CA ALA A 268 -2.81 2.35 8.84
C ALA A 268 -4.22 2.98 9.02
N ASP A 269 -4.53 3.40 10.24
CA ASP A 269 -5.71 4.17 10.56
C ASP A 269 -5.42 5.64 10.26
N LYS A 270 -5.95 6.11 9.13
CA LYS A 270 -5.70 7.48 8.66
C LYS A 270 -6.09 8.54 9.68
N ASP A 271 -7.10 8.30 10.50
CA ASP A 271 -7.58 9.28 11.48
C ASP A 271 -6.60 9.45 12.66
N LYS A 272 -5.70 8.48 12.83
CA LYS A 272 -4.60 8.51 13.82
C LYS A 272 -3.31 9.08 13.26
N LEU A 273 -3.22 9.37 11.95
CA LEU A 273 -2.06 10.05 11.37
C LEU A 273 -2.03 11.52 11.82
N PRO A 274 -0.83 12.13 11.99
CA PRO A 274 -0.72 13.52 12.40
C PRO A 274 -1.49 14.46 11.46
N GLN A 275 -2.27 15.37 12.04
CA GLN A 275 -3.26 16.18 11.30
C GLN A 275 -2.64 17.23 10.36
N ASP A 276 -1.36 17.54 10.56
CA ASP A 276 -0.56 18.46 9.74
C ASP A 276 0.12 17.76 8.55
N TRP A 277 -0.02 16.45 8.40
CA TRP A 277 0.53 15.71 7.26
C TRP A 277 -0.12 16.11 5.93
N LEU A 278 0.70 16.08 4.87
CA LEU A 278 0.24 16.36 3.51
C LEU A 278 -0.87 15.39 3.10
N PHE A 279 -0.81 14.15 3.61
CA PHE A 279 -1.84 13.12 3.52
C PHE A 279 -3.25 13.69 3.63
N HIS A 280 -3.60 14.40 4.70
CA HIS A 280 -4.99 14.85 4.93
C HIS A 280 -5.49 15.84 3.87
N SER A 281 -4.58 16.67 3.35
CA SER A 281 -4.92 17.70 2.34
C SER A 281 -4.96 17.17 0.92
N ARG A 282 -4.20 16.11 0.62
CA ARG A 282 -4.00 15.59 -0.74
C ARG A 282 -4.68 14.25 -0.97
N TRP A 283 -4.71 13.42 0.07
CA TRP A 283 -5.16 12.04 0.09
C TRP A 283 -6.32 11.81 1.06
N GLY A 284 -6.61 12.71 2.00
CA GLY A 284 -7.68 12.52 3.00
C GLY A 284 -9.11 12.76 2.52
N GLY A 285 -9.37 12.89 1.21
CA GLY A 285 -10.72 13.07 0.64
C GLY A 285 -11.44 14.39 1.00
N GLY A 286 -10.84 15.25 1.83
CA GLY A 286 -11.41 16.54 2.23
C GLY A 286 -11.23 17.63 1.17
N LYS A 287 -12.22 18.54 1.05
CA LYS A 287 -12.06 19.81 0.30
C LYS A 287 -10.81 20.51 0.83
N GLY A 288 -9.79 20.64 -0.03
CA GLY A 288 -8.46 21.11 0.33
C GLY A 288 -8.48 22.28 1.31
N ARG A 289 -7.87 22.12 2.48
CA ARG A 289 -7.61 23.23 3.40
C ARG A 289 -6.67 24.19 2.69
N SER A 290 -7.12 25.43 2.46
CA SER A 290 -6.24 26.54 2.13
C SER A 290 -5.33 26.79 3.34
N PHE A 291 -4.03 26.58 3.18
CA PHE A 291 -3.05 27.02 4.17
C PHE A 291 -3.06 28.56 4.20
N SER A 292 -3.73 29.16 5.19
CA SER A 292 -3.48 30.54 5.57
C SER A 292 -2.25 30.55 6.47
N MET A 293 -1.11 31.00 5.94
CA MET A 293 0.04 31.31 6.79
C MET A 293 -0.35 32.47 7.71
N GLY A 294 -0.51 32.18 9.00
CA GLY A 294 -0.58 33.20 10.03
C GLY A 294 0.75 33.94 10.04
N SER A 295 0.70 35.25 9.81
CA SER A 295 1.80 36.17 10.07
C SER A 295 1.84 36.43 11.57
N SER A 296 2.98 36.10 12.20
CA SER A 296 3.43 36.71 13.46
C SER A 296 4.94 36.84 13.40
#